data_AF-A0AAV4CC07-F1
#
_entry.id   AF-A0AAV4CC07-F1
#
_cell.length_a   1.000
_cell.length_b   1.000
_cell.length_c   1.000
_cell.angle_alpha   90.00
_cell.angle_beta   90.00
_cell.angle_gamma   90.00
#
_symmetry.space_group_name_H-M   'P 1'
#
loop_
_entity.id
_entity.type
_entity.pdbx_description
1 polymer ?
#
loop_
_entity_poly.entity_id
_entity_poly.type
_entity_poly.pdbx_seq_one_letter_code
_entity_poly.pdbx_strand_id
1 'polypeptide(L)'
;MATSNDLLIKQRSVIEFLAAEGCSAANIHARMKTVYSEMCISDCAVRKWVRIFQGEDLRETILRDRKRSDRPLSASYTPHREKVDCMIRAN
;
A
#
# COMPACT_ATOMS: atom_id res chain seq x y z
N MET A 1 -8.54 -19.09 -11.25
CA MET A 1 -7.63 -18.06 -11.81
C MET A 1 -7.28 -17.11 -10.67
N ALA A 2 -6.12 -17.28 -10.01
CA ALA A 2 -5.71 -16.32 -8.98
C ALA A 2 -5.46 -14.98 -9.68
N THR A 3 -6.20 -13.95 -9.27
CA THR A 3 -6.12 -12.65 -9.94
C THR A 3 -4.75 -12.03 -9.67
N SER A 4 -4.23 -11.21 -10.57
CA SER A 4 -2.93 -10.52 -10.40
C SER A 4 -2.81 -9.78 -9.06
N ASN A 5 -3.93 -9.39 -8.46
CA ASN A 5 -4.00 -8.78 -7.13
C ASN A 5 -3.66 -9.75 -5.99
N ASP A 6 -4.04 -11.02 -6.07
CA ASP A 6 -3.76 -12.00 -5.02
C ASP A 6 -2.26 -12.30 -4.92
N LEU A 7 -1.55 -12.29 -6.06
CA LEU A 7 -0.11 -12.46 -6.11
C LEU A 7 0.63 -11.27 -5.48
N LEU A 8 0.18 -10.05 -5.75
CA LEU A 8 0.75 -8.83 -5.15
C LEU A 8 0.58 -8.84 -3.62
N ILE A 9 -0.58 -9.25 -3.11
CA ILE A 9 -0.82 -9.37 -1.67
C ILE A 9 0.16 -10.36 -1.05
N LYS A 10 0.31 -11.57 -1.63
CA LYS A 10 1.27 -12.57 -1.15
C LYS A 10 2.70 -12.05 -1.13
N GLN A 11 3.13 -11.38 -2.20
CA GLN A 11 4.46 -10.80 -2.29
C GLN A 11 4.68 -9.69 -1.25
N ARG A 12 3.69 -8.83 -0.99
CA ARG A 12 3.76 -7.81 0.06
C ARG A 12 3.85 -8.42 1.46
N SER A 13 3.12 -9.50 1.74
CA SER A 13 3.25 -10.23 3.01
C SER A 13 4.64 -10.84 3.20
N VAL A 14 5.29 -11.32 2.14
CA VAL A 14 6.68 -11.78 2.21
C VAL A 14 7.64 -10.61 2.48
N ILE A 15 7.41 -9.44 1.87
CA ILE A 15 8.21 -8.24 2.14
C ILE A 15 8.06 -7.81 3.60
N GLU A 16 6.84 -7.79 4.13
CA GLU A 16 6.55 -7.47 5.54
C GLU A 16 7.30 -8.42 6.48
N PHE A 17 7.21 -9.73 6.24
CA PHE A 17 7.91 -10.74 7.02
C PHE A 17 9.43 -10.53 7.01
N LEU A 18 10.04 -10.38 5.83
CA LEU A 18 11.50 -10.23 5.71
C LEU A 18 11.98 -8.86 6.24
N ALA A 19 11.16 -7.82 6.15
CA ALA A 19 11.47 -6.52 6.72
C ALA A 19 11.46 -6.57 8.26
N ALA A 20 10.52 -7.31 8.85
CA ALA A 20 10.48 -7.55 10.29
C ALA A 20 11.67 -8.40 10.79
N GLU A 21 12.19 -9.32 9.97
CA GLU A 21 13.45 -10.04 10.24
C GLU A 21 14.70 -9.13 10.16
N GLY A 22 14.57 -7.86 9.73
CA GLY A 22 15.68 -6.92 9.60
C GLY A 22 16.49 -7.08 8.31
N CYS A 23 15.96 -7.78 7.30
CA CYS A 23 16.63 -7.89 6.01
C CYS A 23 16.66 -6.54 5.27
N SER A 24 17.76 -6.26 4.57
CA SER A 24 17.85 -5.07 3.70
C SER A 24 16.94 -5.22 2.47
N ALA A 25 16.36 -4.12 1.99
CA ALA A 25 15.46 -4.14 0.82
C ALA A 25 16.10 -4.76 -0.44
N ALA A 26 17.42 -4.58 -0.62
CA ALA A 26 18.15 -5.18 -1.74
C ALA A 26 18.22 -6.72 -1.62
N ASN A 27 18.46 -7.23 -0.42
CA ASN A 27 18.49 -8.68 -0.16
C ASN A 27 17.09 -9.28 -0.33
N ILE A 28 16.05 -8.57 0.12
CA ILE A 28 14.65 -8.96 -0.06
C ILE A 28 14.34 -9.10 -1.55
N HIS A 29 14.65 -8.09 -2.38
CA HIS A 29 14.39 -8.15 -3.81
C HIS A 29 15.17 -9.26 -4.52
N ALA A 30 16.44 -9.48 -4.16
CA ALA A 30 17.23 -10.59 -4.71
C ALA A 30 16.58 -11.96 -4.41
N ARG A 31 16.11 -12.17 -3.17
CA ARG A 31 15.45 -13.41 -2.74
C ARG A 31 14.05 -13.57 -3.34
N MET A 32 13.32 -12.47 -3.53
CA MET A 32 12.02 -12.52 -4.21
C MET A 32 12.18 -12.81 -5.70
N LYS A 33 13.20 -12.25 -6.35
CA LYS A 33 13.47 -12.47 -7.78
C LYS A 33 13.80 -13.93 -8.10
N THR A 34 14.44 -14.66 -7.18
CA THR A 34 14.70 -16.10 -7.38
C THR A 34 13.44 -16.96 -7.25
N VAL A 35 12.49 -16.57 -6.39
CA VAL A 35 11.24 -17.34 -6.15
C VAL A 35 10.15 -17.00 -7.15
N TYR A 36 9.94 -15.71 -7.41
CA TYR A 36 8.85 -15.21 -8.25
C TYR A 36 9.26 -14.95 -9.71
N SER A 37 10.57 -14.98 -10.01
CA SER A 37 11.13 -14.77 -11.35
C SER A 37 10.55 -13.49 -12.00
N GLU A 38 10.01 -13.58 -13.22
CA GLU A 38 9.42 -12.48 -13.98
C GLU A 38 8.18 -11.85 -13.32
N MET A 39 7.52 -12.58 -12.42
CA MET A 39 6.34 -12.08 -11.70
C MET A 39 6.70 -11.29 -10.44
N CYS A 40 8.00 -11.11 -10.16
CA CYS A 40 8.47 -10.38 -8.99
C CYS A 40 8.14 -8.88 -9.09
N ILE A 41 7.69 -8.30 -7.98
CA ILE A 41 7.57 -6.85 -7.81
C ILE A 41 8.95 -6.19 -8.00
N SER A 42 8.98 -5.00 -8.61
CA SER A 42 10.21 -4.26 -8.88
C SER A 42 10.94 -3.80 -7.61
N ASP A 43 12.27 -3.66 -7.68
CA ASP A 43 13.12 -3.19 -6.57
C ASP A 43 12.63 -1.88 -5.94
N CYS A 44 12.18 -0.93 -6.77
CA CYS A 44 11.63 0.34 -6.31
C CYS A 44 10.36 0.14 -5.45
N ALA A 45 9.47 -0.75 -5.87
CA ALA A 45 8.27 -1.07 -5.12
C ALA A 45 8.62 -1.83 -3.83
N VAL A 46 9.58 -2.76 -3.85
CA VAL A 46 10.07 -3.43 -2.63
C VAL A 46 10.58 -2.41 -1.61
N ARG A 47 11.44 -1.47 -2.01
CA ARG A 47 11.94 -0.40 -1.12
C ARG A 47 10.82 0.46 -0.55
N LYS A 48 9.81 0.78 -1.37
CA LYS A 48 8.63 1.52 -0.91
C LYS A 48 7.89 0.75 0.19
N TRP A 49 7.62 -0.54 -0.02
CA TRP A 49 6.92 -1.38 0.96
C TRP A 49 7.73 -1.58 2.24
N VAL A 50 9.05 -1.81 2.15
CA VAL A 50 9.92 -1.89 3.32
C VAL A 50 9.83 -0.62 4.17
N ARG A 51 9.87 0.57 3.55
CA ARG A 51 9.70 1.84 4.27
C ARG A 51 8.33 2.00 4.91
N ILE A 52 7.28 1.57 4.21
CA ILE A 52 5.91 1.62 4.74
C ILE A 52 5.79 0.75 5.99
N PHE A 53 6.29 -0.49 5.95
CA PHE A 53 6.22 -1.42 7.08
C PHE A 53 7.15 -1.03 8.24
N GLN A 54 8.23 -0.30 7.96
CA GLN A 54 9.10 0.28 8.98
C GLN A 54 8.51 1.55 9.61
N GLY A 55 7.58 2.23 8.93
CA GLY A 55 6.76 3.27 9.55
C GLY A 55 5.66 2.62 10.39
N GLU A 56 5.30 3.22 11.53
CA GLU A 56 4.30 2.69 12.49
C GLU A 56 2.88 2.45 11.92
N ASP A 57 2.67 2.72 10.64
CA ASP A 57 1.50 2.30 9.91
C ASP A 57 1.56 0.77 9.68
N LEU A 58 1.24 -0.02 10.69
CA LEU A 58 1.12 -1.50 10.64
C LEU A 58 -0.34 -1.94 10.66
N ARG A 59 -1.25 -1.12 10.10
CA ARG A 59 -2.66 -1.49 9.97
C ARG A 59 -2.86 -2.47 8.83
N GLU A 60 -3.70 -3.48 9.08
CA GLU A 60 -4.20 -4.51 8.15
C GLU A 60 -4.63 -3.98 6.76
N THR A 61 -4.95 -2.69 6.68
CA THR A 61 -5.32 -1.97 5.45
C THR A 61 -4.17 -1.65 4.49
N ILE A 62 -2.94 -2.10 4.76
CA ILE A 62 -1.74 -1.75 3.98
C ILE A 62 -1.41 -2.82 2.94
N LEU A 63 -1.66 -4.10 3.25
CA LEU A 63 -1.42 -5.19 2.30
C LEU A 63 -2.28 -5.06 1.04
N ARG A 64 -3.55 -4.66 1.22
CA ARG A 64 -4.46 -4.37 0.11
C ARG A 64 -4.40 -2.89 -0.24
N ASP A 65 -4.43 -2.61 -1.53
CA ASP A 65 -4.60 -1.23 -1.98
C ASP A 65 -5.94 -0.71 -1.45
N ARG A 66 -5.88 0.43 -0.75
CA ARG A 66 -7.10 1.14 -0.38
C ARG A 66 -7.81 1.55 -1.66
N LYS A 67 -9.15 1.53 -1.60
CA LYS A 67 -9.95 2.15 -2.66
C LYS A 67 -9.41 3.56 -2.88
N ARG A 68 -8.98 3.86 -4.10
CA ARG A 68 -8.55 5.21 -4.43
C ARG A 68 -9.68 6.15 -4.04
N SER A 69 -9.35 7.20 -3.32
CA SER A 69 -10.29 8.31 -3.16
C SER A 69 -10.50 8.86 -4.56
N ASP A 70 -11.66 8.60 -5.13
CA ASP A 70 -12.01 9.12 -6.45
C ASP A 70 -11.88 10.64 -6.43
N ARG A 71 -11.46 11.22 -7.55
CA ARG A 71 -11.50 12.68 -7.69
C ARG A 71 -12.98 13.08 -7.59
N PRO A 72 -13.36 13.99 -6.67
CA PRO A 72 -14.74 14.44 -6.59
C PRO A 72 -15.17 14.94 -7.98
N LEU A 73 -16.29 14.42 -8.48
CA LEU A 73 -16.83 14.72 -9.82
C LEU A 73 -17.15 16.21 -10.01
N SER A 74 -17.36 16.94 -8.93
CA SER A 74 -17.62 18.38 -8.91
C SER A 74 -17.16 18.99 -7.60
N ALA A 75 -16.82 20.28 -7.60
CA ALA A 75 -16.56 21.06 -6.38
C ALA A 75 -17.78 21.07 -5.43
N SER A 76 -19.00 20.82 -5.95
CA SER A 76 -20.24 20.68 -5.18
C SER A 76 -20.49 19.27 -4.62
N TYR A 77 -19.47 18.39 -4.62
CA TYR A 77 -19.58 17.05 -4.05
C TYR A 77 -20.15 17.11 -2.62
N THR A 78 -21.20 16.33 -2.36
CA THR A 78 -22.03 16.46 -1.14
C THR A 78 -21.24 16.42 0.17
N PRO A 79 -20.21 15.56 0.35
CA PRO A 79 -19.40 15.56 1.57
C PRO A 79 -18.54 16.81 1.74
N HIS A 80 -18.21 17.53 0.67
CA HIS A 80 -17.51 18.82 0.77
C HIS A 80 -18.44 19.91 1.30
N ARG A 81 -19.70 19.92 0.84
CA ARG A 81 -20.72 20.86 1.34
C ARG A 81 -20.99 20.65 2.82
N GLU A 82 -21.24 19.41 3.22
CA GLU A 82 -21.45 19.06 4.63
C GLU A 82 -20.25 19.46 5.50
N LYS A 83 -19.03 19.24 5.00
CA LYS A 83 -17.80 19.63 5.71
C LYS A 83 -17.68 21.14 5.86
N VAL A 84 -18.01 21.91 4.82
CA VAL A 84 -18.04 23.38 4.88
C VAL A 84 -19.11 23.86 5.85
N ASP A 85 -20.32 23.31 5.81
CA ASP A 85 -21.42 23.67 6.73
C ASP A 85 -21.09 23.35 8.19
N CYS A 86 -20.35 22.27 8.45
CA CYS A 86 -19.83 21.96 9.78
C CYS A 86 -18.79 22.99 10.24
N MET A 87 -17.90 23.44 9.35
CA MET A 87 -16.92 24.49 9.67
C MET A 87 -17.59 25.84 9.95
N ILE A 88 -18.65 26.19 9.21
CA ILE A 88 -19.40 27.43 9.42
C ILE A 88 -20.14 27.40 10.76
N ARG A 89 -20.75 26.27 11.13
CA ARG A 89 -21.49 26.12 12.39
C ARG A 89 -20.62 26.01 13.65
N ALA A 90 -19.32 25.74 13.48
CA ALA A 90 -18.36 25.61 14.57
C ALA A 90 -17.66 26.93 14.93
N ASN A 91 -17.87 27.99 14.13
CA ASN A 91 -17.44 29.37 14.40
C ASN A 91 -18.59 30.19 14.99
#